data_AF-X0RUC0-F1
#
_entry.id   AF-X0RUC0-F1
#
_cell.length_a   1.000
_cell.length_b   1.000
_cell.length_c   1.000
_cell.angle_alpha   90.00
_cell.angle_beta   90.00
_cell.angle_gamma   90.00
#
_symmetry.space_group_name_H-M   'P 1'
#
loop_
_entity.id
_entity.type
_entity.pdbx_description
1 polymer ?
#
loop_
_entity_poly.entity_id
_entity_poly.type
_entity_poly.pdbx_seq_one_letter_code
_entity_poly.pdbx_strand_id
1 'polypeptide(L)' 'MKIICKDNFCREYISEKLIAKNVPSFYAKCIKDALNEEFGGSLAQDFFDIEADNYVLYIFNP' A
#
# COMPACT_ATOMS: atom_id res chain seq x y z
N MET A 1 -5.67 10.89 -3.25
CA MET A 1 -4.95 9.61 -3.37
C MET A 1 -5.03 8.85 -2.07
N LYS A 2 -5.11 7.52 -2.15
CA LYS A 2 -4.95 6.60 -1.03
C LYS A 2 -3.53 6.06 -1.01
N ILE A 3 -3.04 5.76 0.18
CA ILE A 3 -1.82 4.97 0.38
C ILE A 3 -2.26 3.64 0.96
N ILE A 4 -1.85 2.56 0.32
CA ILE A 4 -2.20 1.19 0.70
C ILE A 4 -0.93 0.39 0.99
N CYS A 5 -1.05 -0.66 1.79
CA CYS A 5 -0.03 -1.68 1.95
C CYS A 5 -0.58 -3.00 1.38
N LYS A 6 0.17 -3.60 0.46
CA LYS A 6 -0.13 -4.88 -0.18
C LYS A 6 0.99 -5.88 0.09
N ASP A 7 0.69 -7.15 -0.15
CA ASP A 7 1.67 -8.22 -0.04
C ASP A 7 2.69 -8.17 -1.19
N ASN A 8 3.96 -8.00 -0.85
CA ASN A 8 5.07 -7.97 -1.80
C ASN A 8 5.29 -9.32 -2.51
N PHE A 9 4.80 -10.42 -1.93
CA PHE A 9 4.90 -11.76 -2.51
C PHE A 9 3.68 -12.14 -3.36
N CYS A 10 2.75 -11.21 -3.60
CA CYS A 10 1.54 -11.42 -4.41
C CYS A 10 0.69 -12.62 -3.95
N ARG A 11 0.63 -12.91 -2.64
CA ARG A 11 -0.18 -14.00 -2.09
C ARG A 11 -1.65 -13.57 -2.05
N GLU A 12 -2.48 -14.27 -2.82
CA GLU A 12 -3.91 -13.97 -2.94
C GLU A 12 -4.70 -14.11 -1.63
N TYR A 13 -4.15 -14.79 -0.62
CA TYR A 13 -4.81 -14.95 0.69
C TYR A 13 -4.51 -13.82 1.69
N ILE A 14 -3.88 -12.74 1.26
CA ILE A 14 -3.53 -11.60 2.13
C ILE A 14 -4.32 -10.36 1.70
N SER A 15 -5.12 -9.82 2.62
CA SER A 15 -5.84 -8.57 2.42
C SER A 15 -4.90 -7.38 2.40
N GLU A 16 -5.23 -6.40 1.57
CA GLU A 16 -4.59 -5.09 1.56
C GLU A 16 -5.03 -4.26 2.77
N LYS A 17 -4.18 -3.31 3.18
CA LYS A 17 -4.43 -2.40 4.30
C LYS A 17 -4.46 -0.95 3.82
N LEU A 18 -5.44 -0.19 4.28
CA LEU A 18 -5.47 1.27 4.07
C LEU A 18 -4.53 1.93 5.08
N ILE A 19 -3.56 2.69 4.59
CA ILE A 19 -2.63 3.45 5.44
C ILE A 19 -3.10 4.89 5.59
N ALA A 20 -3.48 5.54 4.47
CA ALA A 20 -3.97 6.91 4.46
C ALA A 20 -4.94 7.14 3.29
N LYS A 21 -5.85 8.11 3.43
CA LYS A 21 -6.80 8.53 2.39
C LYS A 21 -6.80 10.05 2.22
N ASN A 22 -7.26 10.53 1.06
CA ASN A 22 -7.34 11.96 0.73
C ASN A 22 -5.99 12.69 0.82
N VAL A 23 -4.90 11.98 0.51
CA VAL A 23 -3.56 12.57 0.51
C VAL A 23 -3.33 13.27 -0.84
N PRO A 24 -2.86 14.54 -0.86
CA PRO A 24 -2.43 15.19 -2.09
C PRO A 24 -1.33 14.38 -2.77
N SER A 25 -1.36 14.29 -4.10
CA SER A 25 -0.48 13.40 -4.88
C SER A 25 1.01 13.59 -4.58
N PHE A 26 1.45 14.84 -4.42
CA PHE A 26 2.83 15.16 -4.06
C PHE A 26 3.25 14.50 -2.74
N TYR A 27 2.47 14.70 -1.68
CA TYR A 27 2.77 14.12 -0.37
C TYR A 27 2.58 12.60 -0.35
N ALA A 28 1.60 12.08 -1.09
CA ALA A 28 1.39 10.64 -1.20
C ALA A 28 2.65 9.94 -1.73
N LYS A 29 3.31 10.55 -2.73
CA LYS A 29 4.59 10.06 -3.26
C LYS A 29 5.69 10.06 -2.21
N CYS A 30 5.91 11.18 -1.53
CA CYS A 30 6.92 11.27 -0.48
C CYS A 30 6.71 10.24 0.64
N ILE A 31 5.46 10.06 1.09
CA ILE A 31 5.12 9.10 2.14
C ILE A 31 5.33 7.66 1.65
N LYS A 32 4.87 7.32 0.45
CA LYS A 32 5.04 5.98 -0.14
C LYS A 32 6.52 5.64 -0.31
N ASP A 33 7.34 6.58 -0.78
CA ASP A 33 8.78 6.36 -0.94
C ASP A 33 9.46 6.14 0.43
N ALA A 34 9.15 6.96 1.44
CA ALA A 34 9.69 6.81 2.80
C ALA A 34 9.26 5.50 3.48
N LEU A 35 8.01 5.07 3.32
CA LEU A 35 7.53 3.80 3.88
C LEU A 35 8.22 2.58 3.24
N ASN A 36 8.45 2.60 1.93
CA ASN A 36 9.16 1.52 1.26
C ASN A 36 10.67 1.53 1.56
N GLU A 37 11.27 2.69 1.85
CA GLU A 37 12.66 2.77 2.29
C GLU A 37 12.83 2.19 3.71
N GLU A 38 11.92 2.51 4.63
CA GLU A 38 12.00 2.07 6.03
C GLU A 38 11.56 0.61 6.23
N PHE A 39 10.47 0.19 5.58
CA PHE A 39 9.82 -1.09 5.85
C PHE A 39 9.82 -2.04 4.64
N GLY A 40 10.21 -1.56 3.46
CA GLY A 40 10.21 -2.34 2.23
C GLY A 40 11.50 -3.14 2.01
N GLY A 41 11.60 -3.77 0.85
CA GLY A 41 12.74 -4.59 0.44
C GLY A 41 12.32 -5.89 -0.24
N SER A 42 13.27 -6.60 -0.85
CA SER A 42 13.00 -7.85 -1.60
C SER A 42 12.53 -9.00 -0.71
N LEU A 43 12.78 -8.94 0.59
CA LEU A 43 12.35 -9.93 1.58
C LEU A 43 11.27 -9.39 2.53
N ALA A 44 10.90 -8.11 2.41
CA ALA A 44 9.83 -7.53 3.20
C ALA A 44 8.49 -8.03 2.67
N GLN A 45 7.59 -8.38 3.58
CA GLN A 45 6.21 -8.74 3.25
C GLN A 45 5.41 -7.52 2.80
N ASP A 46 5.66 -6.36 3.40
CA ASP A 46 4.89 -5.15 3.17
C ASP A 46 5.44 -4.38 1.97
N PHE A 47 4.54 -4.00 1.06
CA PHE A 47 4.84 -3.10 -0.05
C PHE A 47 3.81 -1.97 -0.08
N PHE A 48 4.27 -0.72 -0.08
CA PHE A 48 3.41 0.44 -0.03
C PHE A 48 3.18 1.02 -1.42
N ASP A 49 1.91 1.27 -1.76
CA ASP A 49 1.52 1.81 -3.06
C ASP A 49 0.51 2.94 -2.94
N ILE A 50 0.33 3.67 -4.03
CA ILE A 50 -0.59 4.81 -4.12
C ILE A 50 -1.70 4.47 -5.11
N GLU A 51 -2.93 4.53 -4.63
CA GLU A 51 -4.11 4.23 -5.43
C GLU A 51 -5.06 5.43 -5.52
N ALA A 52 -5.95 5.38 -6.50
CA ALA A 52 -7.01 6.38 -6.64
C ALA A 52 -7.98 6.35 -5.44
N ASP A 53 -8.65 7.47 -5.15
CA ASP A 53 -9.54 7.55 -3.98
C ASP A 53 -10.78 6.65 -4.09
N ASN A 54 -11.15 6.23 -5.30
CA ASN A 54 -12.22 5.25 -5.56
C ASN A 54 -11.74 3.79 -5.55
N TYR A 55 -10.43 3.55 -5.39
CA TYR A 55 -9.90 2.20 -5.31
C TYR A 55 -10.51 1.44 -4.12
N VAL A 56 -10.97 0.21 -4.38
CA VAL A 56 -11.53 -0.70 -3.39
C VAL A 56 -10.43 -1.67 -3.00
N LEU A 57 -10.09 -1.70 -1.71
CA LEU A 57 -9.07 -2.60 -1.18
C LEU A 57 -9.46 -4.05 -1.44
N TYR A 58 -8.49 -4.85 -1.84
CA TYR A 58 -8.63 -6.29 -1.82
C TYR A 58 -8.72 -6.79 -0.37
N ILE A 59 -9.81 -7.51 -0.07
CA ILE A 59 -10.03 -8.17 1.21
C ILE A 59 -10.20 -9.65 0.92
N PHE A 60 -9.26 -10.47 1.39
CA PHE A 60 -9.39 -11.92 1.32
C PHE A 60 -10.57 -12.39 2.19
N ASN A 61 -11.43 -13.21 1.61
CA ASN A 61 -12.52 -13.88 2.30
C ASN A 61 -12.35 -15.40 2.16
N PRO A 62 -12.10 -16.14 3.25
CA PRO A 62 -11.88 -17.58 3.24
C PRO A 62 -13.16 -18.41 3.01
#